data_AF-A0A4R1VXK0-F1
#
_entry.id   AF-A0A4R1VXK0-F1
#
_cell.length_a   1.000
_cell.length_b   1.000
_cell.length_c   1.000
_cell.angle_alpha   90.00
_cell.angle_beta   90.00
_cell.angle_gamma   90.00
#
_symmetry.space_group_name_H-M   'P 1'
#
loop_
_entity.id
_entity.type
_entity.pdbx_description
1 polymer ?
#
loop_
_entity_poly.entity_id
_entity_poly.type
_entity_poly.pdbx_seq_one_letter_code
_entity_poly.pdbx_strand_id
1 'polypeptide(L)'
;MSRDVYNVSGQAGAVGPKASAERNTFNQFVGGMDEGELAQLATELSQLRLTMRESAKSAEEDMAVAEVAQAEVAAAAGDTATVERHLAKAGKWALSTATAIGVALAAAAIKAAIGL
;
A
#
# COMPACT_ATOMS: atom_id res chain seq x y z
N MET A 1 42.09 4.72 -9.72
CA MET A 1 40.85 3.98 -10.04
C MET A 1 39.77 4.52 -9.10
N SER A 2 38.88 5.37 -9.63
CA SER A 2 37.80 5.96 -8.83
C SER A 2 36.77 4.88 -8.52
N ARG A 3 36.38 4.72 -7.25
CA ARG A 3 35.31 3.82 -6.84
C ARG A 3 34.01 4.58 -6.95
N ASP A 4 33.13 4.18 -7.85
CA ASP A 4 31.77 4.74 -7.89
C ASP A 4 31.02 4.29 -6.63
N VAL A 5 30.55 5.24 -5.83
CA VAL A 5 29.70 5.01 -4.66
C VAL A 5 28.33 5.58 -5.00
N TYR A 6 27.35 4.69 -5.18
CA TYR A 6 25.97 5.09 -5.44
C TYR A 6 25.17 5.03 -4.14
N ASN A 7 24.82 6.20 -3.60
CA ASN A 7 23.93 6.30 -2.45
C ASN A 7 22.51 6.57 -2.95
N VAL A 8 21.69 5.53 -3.04
CA VAL A 8 20.32 5.60 -3.57
C VAL A 8 19.34 5.60 -2.42
N SER A 9 18.67 6.73 -2.19
CA SER A 9 17.54 6.85 -1.28
C SER A 9 16.26 6.94 -2.11
N GLY A 10 15.54 5.83 -2.28
CA GLY A 10 14.27 5.76 -3.01
C GLY A 10 14.22 4.67 -4.07
N GLN A 11 13.15 4.66 -4.88
CA GLN A 11 13.00 3.72 -5.99
C GLN A 11 14.01 4.04 -7.11
N ALA A 12 14.84 3.08 -7.47
CA ALA A 12 15.76 3.21 -8.59
C ALA A 12 15.66 2.01 -9.52
N GLY A 13 15.52 2.30 -10.81
CA GLY A 13 15.40 1.24 -11.81
C GLY A 13 16.73 0.55 -12.11
N ALA A 14 17.80 1.31 -12.25
CA ALA A 14 19.13 0.81 -12.56
C ALA A 14 20.17 1.77 -11.99
N VAL A 15 21.19 1.24 -11.33
CA VAL A 15 22.24 2.03 -10.65
C VAL A 15 23.58 1.34 -10.88
N GLY A 16 24.50 2.01 -11.57
CA GLY A 16 25.85 1.49 -11.86
C GLY A 16 26.27 1.63 -13.32
N PRO A 17 27.57 1.46 -13.64
CA PRO A 17 28.06 1.46 -15.01
C PRO A 17 27.48 0.25 -15.76
N LYS A 18 26.86 0.47 -16.93
CA LYS A 18 26.12 -0.53 -17.73
C LYS A 18 24.83 -1.07 -17.07
N ALA A 19 24.33 -0.43 -16.01
CA ALA A 19 23.03 -0.80 -15.47
C ALA A 19 21.93 -0.38 -16.46
N SER A 20 21.09 -1.33 -16.87
CA SER A 20 19.90 -1.06 -17.67
C SER A 20 18.67 -1.54 -16.90
N ALA A 21 17.63 -0.72 -16.89
CA ALA A 21 16.32 -1.08 -16.40
C ALA A 21 15.34 -0.93 -17.55
N GLU A 22 14.78 -2.05 -17.99
CA GLU A 22 13.76 -2.08 -19.02
C GLU A 22 12.51 -2.75 -18.45
N ARG A 23 11.34 -2.12 -18.64
CA ARG A 23 10.02 -2.52 -18.11
C ARG A 23 9.80 -2.34 -16.60
N ASN A 24 10.45 -1.38 -15.95
CA ASN A 24 10.12 -1.06 -14.56
C ASN A 24 8.85 -0.20 -14.48
N THR A 25 7.79 -0.76 -13.90
CA THR A 25 6.59 -0.02 -13.52
C THR A 25 6.68 0.29 -12.03
N PHE A 26 6.84 1.56 -11.70
CA PHE A 26 6.84 2.04 -10.32
C PHE A 26 5.44 2.56 -9.96
N ASN A 27 4.67 1.77 -9.22
CA ASN A 27 3.37 2.20 -8.71
C ASN A 27 3.57 2.97 -7.40
N GLN A 28 3.80 4.29 -7.47
CA GLN A 28 3.94 5.19 -6.31
C GLN A 28 2.58 5.77 -5.87
N PHE A 29 1.51 4.96 -5.93
CA PHE A 29 0.15 5.47 -5.72
C PHE A 29 -0.03 6.09 -4.33
N VAL A 30 0.44 5.42 -3.27
CA VAL A 30 0.35 5.96 -1.91
C VAL A 30 1.53 6.89 -1.63
N GLY A 31 2.73 6.58 -2.14
CA GLY A 31 3.90 7.43 -2.00
C GLY A 31 3.76 8.86 -2.57
N GLY A 32 2.82 9.08 -3.48
CA GLY A 32 2.52 10.39 -4.07
C GLY A 32 1.38 11.17 -3.40
N MET A 33 0.73 10.61 -2.37
CA MET A 33 -0.42 11.25 -1.72
C MET A 33 -0.01 12.44 -0.83
N ASP A 34 -0.84 13.46 -0.80
CA ASP A 34 -0.72 14.54 0.19
C ASP A 34 -1.34 14.18 1.55
N GLU A 35 -1.17 15.05 2.55
CA GLU A 35 -1.68 14.82 3.91
C GLU A 35 -3.21 14.69 3.96
N GLY A 36 -3.93 15.42 3.10
CA GLY A 36 -5.39 15.34 3.00
C GLY A 36 -5.86 14.02 2.41
N GLU A 37 -5.19 13.55 1.36
CA GLU A 37 -5.43 12.24 0.75
C GLU A 37 -5.10 11.10 1.73
N LEU A 38 -4.02 11.23 2.52
CA LEU A 38 -3.65 10.24 3.55
C LEU A 38 -4.66 10.19 4.70
N ALA A 39 -5.17 11.35 5.14
CA ALA A 39 -6.24 11.41 6.13
C ALA A 39 -7.55 10.80 5.61
N GLN A 40 -7.89 11.05 4.34
CA GLN A 40 -9.03 10.41 3.69
C GLN A 40 -8.82 8.89 3.59
N LEU A 41 -7.64 8.44 3.19
CA LEU A 41 -7.29 7.03 3.09
C LEU A 41 -7.42 6.35 4.46
N ALA A 42 -6.92 6.96 5.54
CA ALA A 42 -7.08 6.42 6.90
C ALA A 42 -8.57 6.26 7.28
N THR A 43 -9.41 7.23 6.90
CA THR A 43 -10.86 7.17 7.15
C THR A 43 -11.52 6.01 6.41
N GLU A 44 -11.18 5.85 5.12
CA GLU A 44 -11.70 4.74 4.30
C GLU A 44 -11.20 3.37 4.77
N LEU A 45 -9.92 3.27 5.18
CA LEU A 45 -9.36 2.04 5.75
C LEU A 45 -10.02 1.66 7.07
N SER A 46 -10.41 2.63 7.90
CA SER A 46 -11.16 2.37 9.13
C SER A 46 -12.54 1.77 8.85
N GLN A 47 -13.25 2.28 7.84
CA GLN A 47 -14.54 1.72 7.40
C GLN A 47 -14.36 0.29 6.88
N LEU A 48 -13.35 0.09 6.01
CA LEU A 48 -13.02 -1.22 5.47
C LEU A 48 -12.70 -2.24 6.56
N ARG A 49 -11.86 -1.87 7.54
CA ARG A 49 -11.50 -2.72 8.68
C ARG A 49 -12.73 -3.16 9.46
N LEU A 50 -13.64 -2.23 9.76
CA LEU A 50 -14.86 -2.54 10.52
C LEU A 50 -15.74 -3.55 9.76
N THR A 51 -15.97 -3.33 8.46
CA THR A 51 -16.76 -4.27 7.65
C THR A 51 -16.09 -5.63 7.50
N MET A 52 -14.78 -5.67 7.26
CA MET A 52 -14.03 -6.92 7.16
C MET A 52 -14.10 -7.72 8.47
N ARG A 53 -13.99 -7.04 9.61
CA ARG A 53 -14.06 -7.67 10.95
C ARG A 53 -15.41 -8.35 11.19
N GLU A 54 -16.50 -7.76 10.73
CA GLU A 54 -17.84 -8.37 10.85
C GLU A 54 -18.02 -9.60 9.96
N SER A 55 -17.27 -9.67 8.86
CA SER A 55 -17.40 -10.70 7.84
C SER A 55 -16.35 -11.82 7.92
N ALA A 56 -15.30 -11.63 8.74
CA ALA A 56 -14.20 -12.58 8.89
C ALA A 56 -14.65 -13.91 9.51
N LYS A 57 -14.21 -15.01 8.91
CA LYS A 57 -14.57 -16.40 9.28
C LYS A 57 -13.36 -17.32 9.39
N SER A 58 -12.17 -16.86 9.01
CA SER A 58 -10.94 -17.63 9.10
C SER A 58 -9.79 -16.80 9.67
N ALA A 59 -8.74 -17.47 10.15
CA ALA A 59 -7.57 -16.81 10.68
C ALA A 59 -6.85 -15.96 9.61
N GLU A 60 -6.88 -16.38 8.35
CA GLU A 60 -6.33 -15.61 7.22
C GLU A 60 -7.11 -14.31 6.99
N GLU A 61 -8.43 -14.35 7.13
CA GLU A 61 -9.28 -13.16 7.06
C GLU A 61 -9.02 -12.23 8.25
N ASP A 62 -8.88 -12.79 9.46
CA ASP A 62 -8.49 -12.00 10.65
C ASP A 62 -7.12 -11.32 10.47
N MET A 63 -6.15 -12.02 9.88
CA MET A 63 -4.85 -11.44 9.53
C MET A 63 -5.02 -10.31 8.52
N ALA A 64 -5.86 -10.46 7.49
CA ALA A 64 -6.12 -9.39 6.54
C ALA A 64 -6.76 -8.16 7.21
N VAL A 65 -7.68 -8.36 8.17
CA VAL A 65 -8.24 -7.26 8.98
C VAL A 65 -7.14 -6.55 9.76
N ALA A 66 -6.22 -7.30 10.38
CA ALA A 66 -5.10 -6.74 11.13
C ALA A 66 -4.16 -5.93 10.21
N GLU A 67 -3.86 -6.42 9.01
CA GLU A 67 -3.02 -5.70 8.04
C GLU A 67 -3.71 -4.39 7.58
N VAL A 68 -5.02 -4.38 7.34
CA VAL A 68 -5.76 -3.13 7.06
C VAL A 68 -5.70 -2.16 8.24
N ALA A 69 -5.82 -2.66 9.47
CA ALA A 69 -5.70 -1.82 10.66
C ALA A 69 -4.30 -1.18 10.79
N GLN A 70 -3.25 -1.92 10.44
CA GLN A 70 -1.88 -1.38 10.45
C GLN A 70 -1.68 -0.34 9.34
N ALA A 71 -2.27 -0.55 8.16
CA ALA A 71 -2.25 0.45 7.09
C ALA A 71 -3.00 1.73 7.49
N GLU A 72 -4.13 1.63 8.18
CA GLU A 72 -4.86 2.79 8.72
C GLU A 72 -4.00 3.62 9.66
N VAL A 73 -3.33 2.97 10.61
CA VAL A 73 -2.42 3.65 11.56
C VAL A 73 -1.26 4.32 10.83
N ALA A 74 -0.67 3.64 9.84
CA ALA A 74 0.41 4.19 9.05
C ALA A 74 -0.02 5.39 8.19
N ALA A 75 -1.22 5.34 7.60
CA ALA A 75 -1.78 6.43 6.82
C ALA A 75 -2.01 7.66 7.70
N ALA A 76 -2.54 7.47 8.91
CA ALA A 76 -2.71 8.55 9.88
C ALA A 76 -1.38 9.14 10.36
N ALA A 77 -0.29 8.36 10.33
CA ALA A 77 1.06 8.81 10.67
C ALA A 77 1.84 9.40 9.46
N GLY A 78 1.26 9.39 8.25
CA GLY A 78 1.93 9.82 7.03
C GLY A 78 3.02 8.86 6.52
N ASP A 79 3.07 7.62 7.03
CA ASP A 79 4.06 6.62 6.62
C ASP A 79 3.58 5.83 5.39
N THR A 80 3.71 6.45 4.23
CA THR A 80 3.25 5.91 2.95
C THR A 80 3.88 4.56 2.59
N ALA A 81 5.16 4.35 2.92
CA ALA A 81 5.86 3.09 2.67
C ALA A 81 5.29 1.93 3.51
N THR A 82 4.98 2.20 4.78
CA THR A 82 4.36 1.21 5.66
C THR A 82 2.91 0.94 5.24
N VAL A 83 2.16 1.95 4.78
CA VAL A 83 0.82 1.75 4.20
C VAL A 83 0.87 0.74 3.05
N GLU A 84 1.70 0.98 2.04
CA GLU A 84 1.80 0.10 0.86
C GLU A 84 2.13 -1.34 1.26
N ARG A 85 3.10 -1.51 2.18
CA ARG A 85 3.51 -2.84 2.66
C ARG A 85 2.37 -3.61 3.33
N HIS A 86 1.56 -2.94 4.15
CA HIS A 86 0.44 -3.58 4.85
C HIS A 86 -0.74 -3.85 3.90
N LEU A 87 -1.06 -2.91 3.00
CA LEU A 87 -2.10 -3.12 2.00
C LEU A 87 -1.75 -4.27 1.03
N ALA A 88 -0.47 -4.44 0.68
CA ALA A 88 -0.01 -5.57 -0.12
C ALA A 88 -0.29 -6.93 0.56
N LYS A 89 -0.21 -6.98 1.89
CA LYS A 89 -0.50 -8.18 2.70
C LYS A 89 -1.99 -8.41 2.95
N ALA A 90 -2.79 -7.34 3.05
CA ALA A 90 -4.24 -7.43 3.18
C ALA A 90 -4.89 -8.13 1.98
N GLY A 91 -4.30 -7.97 0.79
CA GLY A 91 -4.56 -8.84 -0.35
C GLY A 91 -5.91 -8.65 -1.05
N LYS A 92 -6.29 -9.64 -1.85
CA LYS A 92 -7.46 -9.58 -2.74
C LYS A 92 -8.80 -9.53 -2.00
N TRP A 93 -8.89 -10.14 -0.81
CA TRP A 93 -10.11 -10.13 -0.03
C TRP A 93 -10.44 -8.72 0.46
N ALA A 94 -9.44 -8.00 0.98
CA ALA A 94 -9.58 -6.60 1.35
C ALA A 94 -9.99 -5.73 0.14
N LEU A 95 -9.39 -5.95 -1.04
CA LEU A 95 -9.78 -5.26 -2.27
C LEU A 95 -11.24 -5.52 -2.65
N SER A 96 -11.69 -6.78 -2.57
CA SER A 96 -13.06 -7.16 -2.90
C SER A 96 -14.06 -6.48 -1.97
N THR A 97 -13.78 -6.49 -0.66
CA THR A 97 -14.63 -5.83 0.34
C THR A 97 -14.63 -4.31 0.16
N ALA A 98 -13.47 -3.70 -0.08
CA ALA A 98 -13.33 -2.26 -0.35
C ALA A 98 -14.18 -1.81 -1.55
N THR A 99 -14.14 -2.59 -2.64
CA THR A 99 -14.95 -2.35 -3.83
C THR A 99 -16.45 -2.50 -3.53
N ALA A 100 -16.83 -3.49 -2.72
CA ALA A 100 -18.23 -3.76 -2.38
C ALA A 100 -18.86 -2.66 -1.53
N ILE A 101 -18.11 -2.06 -0.60
CA ILE A 101 -18.61 -0.99 0.28
C ILE A 101 -18.41 0.42 -0.29
N GLY A 102 -17.72 0.56 -1.43
CA GLY A 102 -17.56 1.83 -2.14
C GLY A 102 -16.46 2.74 -1.59
N VAL A 103 -15.46 2.20 -0.89
CA VAL A 103 -14.28 2.97 -0.46
C VAL A 103 -13.23 3.01 -1.56
N ALA A 104 -13.41 3.95 -2.49
CA ALA A 104 -12.68 3.98 -3.76
C ALA A 104 -11.17 4.25 -3.61
N LEU A 105 -10.77 5.10 -2.66
CA LEU A 105 -9.36 5.42 -2.43
C LEU A 105 -8.64 4.25 -1.79
N ALA A 106 -9.25 3.61 -0.78
CA ALA A 106 -8.72 2.39 -0.18
C ALA A 106 -8.66 1.24 -1.21
N ALA A 107 -9.69 1.05 -2.04
CA ALA A 107 -9.67 0.05 -3.10
C ALA A 107 -8.53 0.31 -4.11
N ALA A 108 -8.34 1.56 -4.55
CA ALA A 108 -7.25 1.93 -5.46
C ALA A 108 -5.88 1.70 -4.82
N ALA A 109 -5.71 2.06 -3.54
CA ALA A 109 -4.47 1.86 -2.80
C ALA A 109 -4.12 0.37 -2.64
N ILE A 110 -5.09 -0.47 -2.25
CA ILE A 110 -4.89 -1.92 -2.14
C ILE A 110 -4.56 -2.51 -3.51
N LYS A 111 -5.30 -2.11 -4.55
CA LYS A 111 -5.08 -2.56 -5.92
C LYS A 111 -3.64 -2.26 -6.39
N ALA A 112 -3.18 -1.04 -6.17
CA ALA A 112 -1.82 -0.63 -6.48
C ALA A 112 -0.77 -1.44 -5.69
N ALA A 113 -1.00 -1.65 -4.39
CA ALA A 113 -0.10 -2.39 -3.50
C ALA A 113 0.05 -3.88 -3.85
N ILE A 114 -1.02 -4.51 -4.38
CA ILE A 114 -0.98 -5.92 -4.83
C ILE A 114 -0.63 -6.07 -6.32
N GLY A 115 -0.36 -4.96 -7.02
CA GLY A 115 0.11 -4.95 -8.41
C GLY A 115 -0.97 -5.19 -9.47
N LEU A 116 -2.19 -4.72 -9.24
CA LEU A 116 -3.34 -4.84 -10.18
C LEU A 116 -3.72 -3.52 -10.85
#